data_AF-A0A0N4V9F7-F1
#
_entry.id   AF-A0A0N4V9F7-F1
#
_cell.length_a   1.000
_cell.length_b   1.000
_cell.length_c   1.000
_cell.angle_alpha   90.00
_cell.angle_beta   90.00
_cell.angle_gamma   90.00
#
_symmetry.space_group_name_H-M   'P 1'
#
loop_
_entity.id
_entity.type
_entity.pdbx_description
1 polymer ?
#
loop_
_entity_poly.entity_id
_entity_poly.type
_entity_poly.pdbx_seq_one_letter_code
_entity_poly.pdbx_strand_id
1 'polypeptide(L)'
;MSNTTLTPTPVSGDGGLSGGAVAGIVIGCLLGVAILLVVGFIVFRKLRERKRNHGVYRPQYEETLQAKDLPYLPPPNIEGLI
;
A
#
# COMPACT_ATOMS: atom_id res chain seq x y z
N MET A 1 -18.99 -28.45 68.57
CA MET A 1 -18.44 -27.08 68.55
C MET A 1 -17.25 -27.07 67.61
N SER A 2 -17.11 -25.96 66.90
CA SER A 2 -16.45 -25.74 65.60
C SER A 2 -14.92 -25.71 65.65
N ASN A 3 -14.27 -26.06 64.54
CA ASN A 3 -13.67 -25.06 63.63
C ASN A 3 -12.96 -25.78 62.47
N THR A 4 -13.54 -25.68 61.27
CA THR A 4 -12.83 -25.98 60.03
C THR A 4 -11.84 -24.84 59.79
N THR A 5 -10.55 -25.11 60.02
CA THR A 5 -9.45 -24.20 59.69
C THR A 5 -9.39 -24.06 58.16
N LEU A 6 -10.04 -23.02 57.64
CA LEU A 6 -9.82 -22.57 56.28
C LEU A 6 -8.49 -21.82 56.26
N THR A 7 -7.40 -22.54 56.00
CA THR A 7 -6.14 -21.90 55.62
C THR A 7 -6.40 -21.15 54.32
N PRO A 8 -6.31 -19.80 54.28
CA PRO A 8 -6.38 -19.09 53.01
C PRO A 8 -5.14 -19.48 52.21
N THR A 9 -5.32 -20.36 51.22
CA THR A 9 -4.32 -20.54 50.16
C THR A 9 -4.10 -19.18 49.52
N PRO A 10 -2.86 -18.69 49.39
CA PRO A 10 -2.60 -17.44 48.69
C PRO A 10 -3.11 -17.61 47.25
N VAL A 11 -4.18 -16.89 46.92
CA VAL A 11 -4.63 -16.71 45.54
C VAL A 11 -3.68 -15.72 44.87
N SER A 12 -2.42 -16.13 44.70
CA SER A 12 -1.44 -15.41 43.89
C SER A 12 -1.75 -15.68 42.42
N GLY A 13 -2.89 -15.17 41.97
CA GLY A 13 -3.26 -15.10 40.56
C GLY A 13 -2.54 -13.95 39.90
N ASP A 14 -1.21 -14.04 39.74
CA ASP A 14 -0.47 -13.16 38.84
C ASP A 14 -0.84 -13.57 37.40
N GLY A 15 -1.97 -13.03 36.93
CA GLY A 15 -2.57 -13.31 35.63
C GLY A 15 -1.86 -12.60 34.48
N GLY A 16 -0.54 -12.69 34.44
CA GLY A 16 0.28 -12.16 33.35
C GLY A 16 0.28 -13.09 32.14
N LEU A 17 0.33 -12.50 30.95
CA LEU A 17 0.57 -13.25 29.71
C LEU A 17 1.91 -14.00 29.84
N SER A 18 1.94 -15.27 29.45
CA SER A 18 3.17 -16.07 29.51
C SER A 18 4.27 -15.41 28.67
N GLY A 19 5.53 -15.57 29.08
CA GLY A 19 6.66 -14.99 28.34
C GLY A 19 6.69 -15.41 26.86
N GLY A 20 6.26 -16.63 26.56
CA GLY A 20 6.11 -17.11 25.18
C GLY A 20 5.01 -16.39 24.40
N ALA A 21 3.88 -16.06 25.05
CA ALA A 21 2.82 -15.27 24.43
C ALA A 21 3.31 -13.85 24.11
N VAL A 22 3.99 -13.20 25.05
CA VAL A 22 4.58 -11.86 24.84
C VAL A 22 5.61 -11.90 23.70
N ALA A 23 6.51 -12.89 23.69
CA ALA A 23 7.52 -13.03 22.64
C ALA A 23 6.90 -13.23 21.25
N GLY A 24 5.85 -14.05 21.15
CA GLY A 24 5.14 -14.27 19.89
C GLY A 24 4.52 -12.99 19.32
N ILE A 25 3.87 -12.19 20.18
CA ILE A 25 3.26 -10.92 19.77
C ILE A 25 4.33 -9.94 19.27
N VAL A 26 5.45 -9.83 19.97
CA VAL A 26 6.54 -8.91 19.60
C VAL A 26 7.12 -9.27 18.22
N ILE A 27 7.44 -10.55 17.99
CA ILE A 27 7.98 -11.02 16.71
C ILE A 27 6.96 -10.80 15.58
N GLY A 28 5.69 -11.11 15.84
CA GLY A 28 4.59 -10.88 14.89
C GLY A 28 4.44 -9.41 14.51
N CYS A 29 4.51 -8.50 15.48
CA CYS A 29 4.47 -7.06 15.21
C CYS A 29 5.69 -6.57 14.43
N LEU A 30 6.90 -7.03 14.76
CA LEU A 30 8.12 -6.62 14.04
C LEU A 30 8.06 -7.03 12.56
N LEU A 31 7.69 -8.28 12.28
CA LEU A 31 7.50 -8.77 10.92
C LEU A 31 6.34 -8.06 10.21
N GLY A 32 5.21 -7.89 10.92
CA GLY A 32 4.04 -7.20 10.40
C GLY A 32 4.35 -5.77 9.99
N VAL A 33 5.00 -5.00 10.87
CA VAL A 33 5.41 -3.61 10.59
C VAL A 33 6.42 -3.56 9.44
N ALA A 34 7.41 -4.45 9.40
CA ALA A 34 8.37 -4.50 8.30
C ALA A 34 7.67 -4.69 6.94
N ILE A 35 6.75 -5.65 6.85
CA ILE A 35 5.96 -5.88 5.63
C ILE A 35 5.10 -4.66 5.29
N LEU A 36 4.42 -4.09 6.28
CA LEU A 36 3.53 -2.94 6.09
C LEU A 36 4.31 -1.71 5.58
N LEU A 37 5.53 -1.48 6.08
CA LEU A 37 6.42 -0.43 5.58
C LEU A 37 6.85 -0.68 4.14
N VAL A 38 7.22 -1.91 3.77
CA VAL A 38 7.62 -2.24 2.38
C VAL A 38 6.45 -2.04 1.43
N VAL A 39 5.27 -2.57 1.76
CA VAL A 39 4.06 -2.42 0.95
C VAL A 39 3.66 -0.94 0.87
N GLY A 40 3.61 -0.25 2.01
CA GLY A 40 3.32 1.18 2.08
C GLY A 40 4.30 2.01 1.24
N PHE A 41 5.59 1.69 1.28
CA PHE A 41 6.61 2.35 0.48
C PHE A 41 6.41 2.13 -1.02
N ILE A 42 6.13 0.91 -1.46
CA ILE A 42 5.86 0.61 -2.88
C ILE A 42 4.61 1.36 -3.37
N VAL A 43 3.53 1.31 -2.59
CA VAL A 43 2.28 2.01 -2.91
C VAL A 43 2.51 3.53 -2.95
N PHE A 44 3.19 4.09 -1.95
CA PHE A 44 3.53 5.51 -1.92
C PHE A 44 4.39 5.92 -3.11
N ARG A 45 5.41 5.13 -3.45
CA ARG A 45 6.27 5.36 -4.62
C ARG A 45 5.44 5.36 -5.90
N LYS A 46 4.58 4.36 -6.09
CA LYS A 46 3.72 4.23 -7.27
C LYS A 46 2.68 5.34 -7.36
N LEU A 47 2.09 5.77 -6.23
CA LEU A 47 1.16 6.90 -6.19
C LEU A 47 1.87 8.22 -6.47
N ARG A 48 3.09 8.40 -5.97
CA ARG A 48 3.90 9.58 -6.25
C ARG A 48 4.29 9.67 -7.73
N GLU A 49 4.59 8.54 -8.36
CA GLU A 49 4.77 8.44 -9.81
C GLU A 49 3.48 8.79 -10.56
N ARG A 50 2.32 8.30 -10.09
CA ARG A 50 1.01 8.60 -10.69
C ARG A 50 0.64 10.08 -10.57
N LYS A 51 0.99 10.74 -9.47
CA LYS A 51 0.77 12.19 -9.32
C LYS A 51 1.60 13.04 -10.29
N ARG A 52 2.68 12.50 -10.89
CA ARG A 52 3.39 13.14 -12.01
C ARG A 52 2.77 12.81 -13.37
N ASN A 53 1.94 11.76 -13.44
CA ASN A 53 1.36 11.24 -14.68
C ASN A 53 -0.08 11.69 -14.98
N HIS A 54 -0.72 12.47 -14.09
CA HIS A 54 -1.95 13.21 -14.44
C HIS A 54 -1.69 14.44 -15.33
N GLY A 55 -0.44 14.66 -15.74
CA GLY A 55 -0.03 15.58 -16.80
C GLY A 55 0.62 14.87 -17.99
N VAL A 56 0.53 13.54 -18.09
CA VAL A 56 0.96 12.81 -19.29
C VAL A 56 -0.17 12.89 -20.32
N TYR A 57 -0.44 14.12 -20.75
CA TYR A 57 -0.91 14.38 -22.11
C TYR A 57 0.11 13.67 -23.00
N ARG A 58 -0.26 12.54 -23.63
CA ARG A 58 0.55 12.05 -24.74
C ARG A 58 -0.16 12.49 -26.02
N PRO A 59 0.21 13.68 -26.55
CA PRO A 59 -0.39 14.18 -27.78
C PRO A 59 -0.28 13.13 -28.89
N GLN A 60 0.80 12.36 -28.90
CA GLN A 60 1.05 11.33 -29.90
C GLN A 60 -0.02 10.22 -29.98
N TYR A 61 -0.68 9.79 -28.88
CA TYR A 61 -1.74 8.78 -29.02
C TYR A 61 -3.08 9.41 -29.43
N GLU A 62 -3.39 10.61 -28.94
CA GLU A 62 -4.64 11.31 -29.25
C GLU A 62 -4.64 11.78 -30.70
N GLU A 63 -3.52 12.33 -31.17
CA GLU A 63 -3.34 12.79 -32.55
C GLU A 63 -3.34 11.64 -33.56
N THR A 64 -2.77 10.47 -33.22
CA THR A 64 -2.76 9.31 -34.12
C THR A 64 -4.09 8.56 -34.17
N LEU A 65 -4.88 8.60 -33.09
CA LEU A 65 -6.24 8.08 -33.08
C LEU A 65 -7.18 9.03 -33.84
N GLN A 66 -7.07 10.33 -33.63
CA GLN A 66 -7.85 11.33 -34.35
C GLN A 66 -7.50 11.37 -35.85
N ALA A 67 -6.22 11.18 -36.22
CA ALA A 67 -5.78 11.11 -37.62
C ALA A 67 -6.32 9.89 -38.39
N LYS A 68 -6.70 8.81 -37.70
CA LYS A 68 -7.27 7.61 -38.33
C LYS A 68 -8.72 7.79 -38.77
N ASP A 69 -9.45 8.65 -38.06
CA ASP A 69 -10.88 8.90 -38.32
C ASP A 69 -11.11 10.08 -39.28
N LEU A 70 -10.05 10.78 -39.69
CA LEU A 70 -10.12 11.87 -40.65
C LEU A 70 -10.11 11.31 -42.09
N PRO A 71 -10.96 11.85 -43.00
CA PRO A 71 -10.84 11.55 -44.41
C PRO A 71 -9.43 11.94 -44.87
N TYR A 72 -8.78 11.08 -45.65
CA TYR A 72 -7.44 11.32 -46.16
C TYR A 72 -7.39 12.69 -46.87
N LEU A 73 -6.67 13.64 -46.26
CA LEU A 73 -6.35 14.91 -46.90
C LEU A 73 -5.02 14.72 -47.62
N PRO A 74 -4.92 15.09 -48.91
CA PRO A 74 -3.64 15.09 -49.60
C PRO A 74 -2.67 16.01 -48.83
N PRO A 75 -1.41 15.58 -48.64
CA PRO A 75 -0.42 16.41 -47.96
C PRO A 75 -0.27 17.74 -48.71
N PRO A 76 -0.08 18.87 -47.99
CA PRO A 76 0.02 20.18 -48.61
C PRO A 76 1.15 20.17 -49.65
N ASN A 77 0.80 20.62 -50.85
CA ASN A 77 1.67 20.67 -51.99
C ASN A 77 2.89 21.54 -51.63
N ILE A 78 4.09 20.99 -51.80
CA ILE A 78 5.37 21.72 -51.65
C ILE A 78 5.48 22.95 -52.58
N GLU A 79 4.58 23.06 -53.55
CA GLU A 79 4.48 24.16 -54.52
C GLU A 79 4.00 25.49 -53.92
N GLY A 80 3.56 25.51 -52.65
CA GLY A 80 3.21 26.74 -51.93
C GLY A 80 4.30 27.27 -50.97
N LEU A 81 5.47 26.62 -50.91
CA LEU A 81 6.57 26.96 -49.99
C LEU A 81 7.73 27.72 -50.67
N ILE A 82 7.52 28.23 -51.87
CA ILE A 82 8.48 29.08 -52.62
C ILE A 82 7.89 30.44 -52.93
#